data_AF-A0A820Y9J3-F1
#
_entry.id   AF-A0A820Y9J3-F1
#
_cell.length_a   1.000
_cell.length_b   1.000
_cell.length_c   1.000
_cell.angle_alpha   90.00
_cell.angle_beta   90.00
_cell.angle_gamma   90.00
#
_symmetry.space_group_name_H-M   'P 1'
#
loop_
_entity.id
_entity.type
_entity.pdbx_description
1 polymer ?
#
loop_
_entity_poly.entity_id
_entity_poly.type
_entity_poly.pdbx_seq_one_letter_code
_entity_poly.pdbx_strand_id
1 'polypeptide(L)'
;MKATLSMNDKQLPMENVSMSRFHFKPYESMKPKRQYSDPMPDIYVPPLEKFSGATTTGDTYKGQPGPRARAYIPEIRMLNRTGEHDHRTNYRVDYHPHGLTLCAAKAFAIAQKKQKPATPVTAQ
;
A
#
# COMPACT_ATOMS: atom_id res chain seq x y z
N MET A 1 -29.73 114.83 6.36
CA MET A 1 -28.89 114.72 5.15
C MET A 1 -28.21 113.35 5.17
N LYS A 2 -28.32 112.60 4.07
CA LYS A 2 -27.76 111.26 3.92
C LYS A 2 -26.25 111.36 3.69
N ALA A 3 -25.46 110.61 4.43
CA ALA A 3 -24.05 110.35 4.08
C ALA A 3 -23.92 108.86 3.79
N THR A 4 -23.79 108.54 2.51
CA THR A 4 -23.45 107.22 1.97
C THR A 4 -21.94 107.05 1.98
N LEU A 5 -21.42 106.10 2.76
CA LEU A 5 -20.05 105.57 2.64
C LEU A 5 -20.22 104.07 2.34
N SER A 6 -20.31 103.71 1.07
CA SER A 6 -19.19 103.30 0.20
C SER A 6 -18.52 102.02 0.68
N MET A 7 -19.03 100.91 0.13
CA MET A 7 -18.46 99.56 0.17
C MET A 7 -17.03 99.58 -0.36
N ASN A 8 -16.00 99.38 0.48
CA ASN A 8 -14.73 98.73 0.11
C ASN A 8 -13.74 98.59 1.29
N ASP A 9 -14.22 98.20 2.48
CA ASP A 9 -13.30 97.78 3.54
C ASP A 9 -13.02 96.29 3.38
N LYS A 10 -12.16 95.94 2.40
CA LYS A 10 -11.33 94.74 2.52
C LYS A 10 -10.33 95.03 3.63
N GLN A 11 -10.81 94.98 4.86
CA GLN A 11 -10.04 95.26 6.05
C GLN A 11 -8.88 94.28 6.07
N LEU A 12 -7.69 94.77 5.72
CA LEU A 12 -6.46 94.00 5.87
C LEU A 12 -6.42 93.58 7.35
N PRO A 13 -6.11 92.31 7.66
CA PRO A 13 -6.30 91.74 9.00
C PRO A 13 -5.49 92.43 10.10
N MET A 14 -4.62 93.38 9.73
CA MET A 14 -3.61 94.00 10.57
C MET A 14 -4.05 95.25 11.36
N GLU A 15 -5.19 95.85 11.04
CA GLU A 15 -5.58 97.13 11.67
C GLU A 15 -6.18 96.94 13.08
N ASN A 16 -6.90 95.84 13.31
CA ASN A 16 -7.70 95.64 14.54
C ASN A 16 -7.36 94.35 15.31
N VAL A 17 -6.45 93.53 14.79
CA VAL A 17 -6.13 92.21 15.34
C VAL A 17 -4.62 92.03 15.31
N SER A 18 -4.01 91.66 16.45
CA SER A 18 -2.59 91.33 16.49
C SER A 18 -2.27 90.14 15.59
N MET A 19 -1.07 90.12 15.00
CA MET A 19 -0.59 88.97 14.22
C MET A 19 -0.69 87.64 15.01
N SER A 20 -0.51 87.69 16.33
CA SER A 20 -0.72 86.53 17.19
C SER A 20 -2.15 86.00 17.15
N ARG A 21 -3.16 86.87 17.23
CA ARG A 21 -4.57 86.45 17.24
C ARG A 21 -5.06 86.01 15.87
N PHE A 22 -4.42 86.47 14.79
CA PHE A 22 -4.70 86.00 13.43
C PHE A 22 -4.18 84.58 13.17
N HIS A 23 -2.96 84.28 13.63
CA HIS A 23 -2.32 82.99 13.40
C HIS A 23 -2.68 81.92 14.43
N PHE A 24 -2.88 82.28 15.69
CA PHE A 24 -3.24 81.33 16.75
C PHE A 24 -4.75 81.25 16.93
N LYS A 25 -5.37 80.37 16.13
CA LYS A 25 -6.76 79.98 16.32
C LYS A 25 -6.88 78.85 17.35
N PRO A 26 -7.94 78.81 18.17
CA PRO A 26 -8.20 77.67 19.05
C PRO A 26 -8.31 76.38 18.22
N TYR A 27 -7.87 75.26 18.79
CA TYR A 27 -7.84 73.94 18.14
C TYR A 27 -9.24 73.32 17.98
N GLU A 28 -10.19 74.03 17.37
CA GLU A 28 -11.58 73.58 17.19
C GLU A 28 -11.69 72.44 16.17
N SER A 29 -10.77 72.38 15.21
CA SER A 29 -10.77 71.34 14.15
C SER A 29 -9.99 70.08 14.53
N MET A 30 -9.42 70.01 15.74
CA MET A 30 -8.70 68.83 16.18
C MET A 30 -9.70 67.78 16.63
N LYS A 31 -9.79 66.67 15.89
CA LYS A 31 -10.63 65.54 16.29
C LYS A 31 -10.22 65.09 17.70
N PRO A 32 -11.17 64.77 18.60
CA PRO A 32 -10.82 64.27 19.92
C PRO A 32 -9.96 63.01 19.80
N LYS A 33 -9.03 62.83 20.74
CA LYS A 33 -8.29 61.56 20.87
C LYS A 33 -9.32 60.46 21.10
N ARG A 34 -9.31 59.44 20.24
CA ARG A 34 -10.20 58.28 20.38
C ARG A 34 -9.90 57.54 21.67
N GLN A 35 -10.95 57.14 22.38
CA GLN A 35 -10.83 56.26 23.53
C GLN A 35 -10.83 54.80 23.08
N TYR A 36 -10.24 53.91 23.89
CA TYR A 36 -10.20 52.48 23.61
C TYR A 36 -11.60 51.84 23.44
N SER A 37 -12.64 52.45 24.02
CA SER A 37 -14.04 52.02 23.93
C SER A 37 -14.76 52.51 22.67
N ASP A 38 -14.17 53.41 21.88
CA ASP A 38 -14.81 53.91 20.68
C ASP A 38 -14.90 52.76 19.65
N PRO A 39 -16.07 52.50 19.04
CA PRO A 39 -16.19 51.46 18.03
C PRO A 39 -15.23 51.77 16.87
N MET A 40 -14.25 50.90 16.67
CA MET A 40 -13.31 50.98 15.55
C MET A 40 -14.03 50.56 14.26
N PRO A 41 -14.18 51.45 13.27
CA PRO A 41 -14.81 51.10 12.00
C PRO A 41 -13.92 50.21 11.12
N ASP A 42 -12.60 50.15 11.39
CA ASP A 42 -11.61 49.54 10.49
C ASP A 42 -10.83 48.38 11.15
N ILE A 43 -11.47 47.59 12.03
CA ILE A 43 -10.86 46.32 12.45
C ILE A 43 -10.91 45.38 11.25
N TYR A 44 -9.73 45.07 10.70
CA TYR A 44 -9.63 44.01 9.69
C TYR A 44 -10.09 42.69 10.31
N VAL A 45 -11.23 42.18 9.83
CA VAL A 45 -11.71 40.84 10.16
C VAL A 45 -11.27 39.91 9.03
N PRO A 46 -10.39 38.93 9.29
CA PRO A 46 -10.00 37.98 8.27
C PRO A 46 -11.22 37.15 7.82
N PRO A 47 -11.25 36.68 6.56
CA PRO A 47 -12.29 35.77 6.11
C PRO A 47 -12.36 34.53 7.01
N LEU A 48 -13.56 34.20 7.48
CA LEU A 48 -13.81 32.99 8.27
C LEU A 48 -13.93 31.73 7.39
N GLU A 49 -14.01 31.91 6.07
CA GLU A 49 -14.13 30.83 5.12
C GLU A 49 -12.85 30.01 5.03
N LYS A 50 -12.99 28.69 4.97
CA LYS A 50 -11.85 27.79 4.80
C LYS A 50 -11.38 27.85 3.35
N PHE A 51 -10.06 27.82 3.17
CA PHE A 51 -9.48 27.65 1.85
C PHE A 51 -9.93 26.31 1.22
N SER A 52 -10.50 26.36 0.02
CA SER A 52 -11.04 25.20 -0.71
C SER A 52 -10.25 24.85 -1.98
N GLY A 53 -9.06 25.42 -2.17
CA GLY A 53 -8.24 25.16 -3.35
C GLY A 53 -7.61 23.77 -3.30
N ALA A 54 -7.79 23.01 -4.39
CA ALA A 54 -7.04 21.78 -4.63
C ALA A 54 -5.77 22.09 -5.45
N THR A 55 -4.71 21.32 -5.24
CA THR A 55 -3.51 21.41 -6.07
C THR A 55 -3.70 20.60 -7.35
N THR A 56 -3.11 21.06 -8.45
CA THR A 56 -3.14 20.34 -9.73
C THR A 56 -2.63 18.90 -9.59
N THR A 57 -1.62 18.67 -8.76
CA THR A 57 -1.10 17.33 -8.47
C THR A 57 -2.08 16.46 -7.69
N GLY A 58 -2.78 17.01 -6.69
CA GLY A 58 -3.81 16.31 -5.93
C GLY A 58 -5.00 15.89 -6.80
N ASP A 59 -5.32 16.71 -7.80
CA ASP A 59 -6.38 16.38 -8.76
C ASP A 59 -5.92 15.42 -9.87
N THR A 60 -4.68 15.54 -10.32
CA THR A 60 -4.15 14.76 -11.45
C THR A 60 -3.78 13.33 -11.05
N TYR A 61 -3.14 13.14 -9.89
CA TYR A 61 -2.59 11.86 -9.48
C TYR A 61 -3.49 11.12 -8.48
N LYS A 62 -4.74 10.85 -8.90
CA LYS A 62 -5.64 9.97 -8.16
C LYS A 62 -5.27 8.54 -8.51
N GLY A 63 -4.79 7.76 -7.54
CA GLY A 63 -4.38 6.37 -7.75
C GLY A 63 -5.47 5.56 -8.44
N GLN A 64 -5.25 5.22 -9.71
CA GLN A 64 -6.21 4.45 -10.50
C GLN A 64 -6.00 2.95 -10.23
N PRO A 65 -7.06 2.17 -10.00
CA PRO A 65 -6.93 0.73 -9.92
C PRO A 65 -6.50 0.18 -11.28
N GLY A 66 -5.36 -0.52 -11.30
CA GLY A 66 -4.90 -1.24 -12.49
C GLY A 66 -5.67 -2.55 -12.70
N PRO A 67 -5.66 -3.09 -13.93
CA PRO A 67 -6.21 -4.42 -14.18
C PRO A 67 -5.44 -5.48 -13.38
N ARG A 68 -6.16 -6.48 -12.85
CA ARG A 68 -5.53 -7.62 -12.18
C ARG A 68 -4.77 -8.46 -13.21
N ALA A 69 -3.53 -8.84 -12.88
CA ALA A 69 -2.76 -9.80 -13.68
C ALA A 69 -3.51 -11.13 -13.76
N ARG A 70 -3.54 -11.74 -14.96
CA ARG A 70 -4.12 -13.07 -15.18
C ARG A 70 -3.04 -14.12 -15.05
N ALA A 71 -3.32 -15.21 -14.34
CA ALA A 71 -2.42 -16.36 -14.27
C ALA A 71 -2.38 -17.09 -15.62
N TYR A 72 -1.19 -17.52 -16.03
CA TYR A 72 -1.02 -18.41 -17.18
C TYR A 72 -1.33 -19.85 -16.76
N ILE A 73 -2.28 -20.49 -17.45
CA ILE A 73 -2.60 -21.91 -17.26
C ILE A 73 -1.90 -22.67 -18.39
N PRO A 74 -0.88 -23.51 -18.09
CA PRO A 74 -0.20 -24.28 -19.12
C PRO A 74 -1.12 -25.35 -19.71
N GLU A 75 -0.89 -25.69 -20.98
CA GLU A 75 -1.56 -26.82 -21.62
C GLU A 75 -1.17 -28.14 -20.94
N ILE A 76 -2.17 -28.90 -20.50
CA ILE A 76 -1.95 -30.25 -19.95
C ILE A 76 -1.65 -31.18 -21.12
N ARG A 77 -0.36 -31.52 -21.31
CA ARG A 77 0.06 -32.56 -22.24
C ARG A 77 0.08 -33.90 -21.53
N MET A 78 -0.76 -34.84 -21.98
CA MET A 78 -0.73 -36.23 -21.54
C MET A 78 0.60 -36.84 -21.99
N LEU A 79 1.45 -37.23 -21.03
CA LEU A 79 2.64 -38.01 -21.34
C LEU A 79 2.22 -39.46 -21.60
N ASN A 80 2.53 -39.99 -22.78
CA ASN A 80 2.36 -41.41 -23.07
C ASN A 80 3.33 -42.21 -22.20
N ARG A 81 2.84 -42.74 -21.07
CA ARG A 81 3.61 -43.60 -20.14
C ARG A 81 3.73 -45.05 -20.63
N THR A 82 3.43 -45.31 -21.90
CA THR A 82 3.51 -46.63 -22.50
C THR A 82 4.94 -46.88 -22.98
N GLY A 83 5.67 -47.68 -22.21
CA GLY A 83 6.97 -48.23 -22.58
C GLY A 83 7.11 -49.62 -21.98
N GLU A 84 7.71 -50.55 -22.73
CA GLU A 84 8.05 -51.85 -22.18
C GLU A 84 9.19 -51.66 -21.19
N HIS A 85 8.93 -51.98 -19.92
CA HIS A 85 9.96 -51.97 -18.88
C HIS A 85 10.57 -53.36 -18.78
N ASP A 86 11.89 -53.44 -18.96
CA ASP A 86 12.60 -54.66 -18.63
C ASP A 86 12.71 -54.80 -17.11
N HIS A 87 12.02 -55.80 -16.57
CA HIS A 87 12.02 -56.13 -15.15
C HIS A 87 13.00 -57.27 -14.81
N ARG A 88 13.84 -57.70 -15.76
CA ARG A 88 14.83 -58.76 -15.54
C ARG A 88 16.10 -58.16 -14.93
N THR A 89 16.45 -58.63 -13.74
CA THR A 89 17.72 -58.31 -13.09
C THR A 89 18.67 -59.50 -13.23
N ASN A 90 19.98 -59.23 -13.27
CA ASN A 90 21.00 -60.28 -13.35
C ASN A 90 20.83 -61.32 -12.22
N TYR A 91 20.52 -60.88 -11.01
CA TYR A 91 20.25 -61.80 -9.89
C TYR A 91 19.12 -62.80 -10.20
N ARG A 92 18.02 -62.33 -10.80
CA ARG A 92 16.88 -63.19 -11.15
C ARG A 92 17.21 -64.16 -12.28
N VAL A 93 18.16 -63.81 -13.15
CA VAL A 93 18.61 -64.62 -14.30
C VAL A 93 19.77 -65.55 -13.95
N ASP A 94 20.54 -65.25 -12.91
CA ASP A 94 21.73 -66.03 -12.59
C ASP A 94 21.44 -67.05 -11.48
N TYR A 95 20.56 -66.69 -10.53
CA TYR A 95 20.29 -67.49 -9.34
C TYR A 95 18.89 -68.11 -9.40
N HIS A 96 18.83 -69.30 -10.00
CA HIS A 96 17.62 -70.11 -10.09
C HIS A 96 17.80 -71.41 -9.32
N PRO A 97 16.72 -72.07 -8.86
CA PRO A 97 16.84 -73.35 -8.19
C PRO A 97 17.51 -74.38 -9.10
N HIS A 98 18.71 -74.82 -8.71
CA HIS A 98 19.44 -75.88 -9.38
C HIS A 98 19.02 -77.25 -8.82
N GLY A 99 18.92 -78.25 -9.68
CA GLY A 99 18.64 -79.62 -9.25
C GLY A 99 19.81 -80.16 -8.44
N LEU A 100 19.58 -80.44 -7.15
CA LEU A 100 20.59 -81.06 -6.30
C LEU A 100 20.61 -82.58 -6.53
N THR A 101 21.79 -83.15 -6.77
CA THR A 101 21.99 -84.59 -6.82
C THR A 101 22.12 -85.16 -5.41
N LEU A 102 21.62 -86.38 -5.20
CA LEU A 102 21.75 -87.04 -3.90
C LEU A 102 23.22 -87.43 -3.67
N CYS A 103 23.73 -87.16 -2.47
CA CYS A 103 25.03 -87.68 -2.04
C CYS A 103 25.04 -89.23 -2.09
N ALA A 104 26.18 -89.80 -2.50
CA ALA A 104 26.35 -91.23 -2.71
C ALA A 104 25.90 -92.09 -1.52
N ALA A 105 26.20 -91.66 -0.29
CA ALA A 105 25.77 -92.36 0.92
C ALA A 105 24.23 -92.44 1.05
N LYS A 106 23.55 -91.35 0.71
CA LYS A 106 22.08 -91.28 0.75
C LYS A 106 21.47 -92.10 -0.40
N ALA A 107 22.06 -92.05 -1.59
CA ALA A 107 21.66 -92.89 -2.71
C ALA A 107 21.81 -94.39 -2.39
N PHE A 108 22.92 -94.77 -1.76
CA PHE A 108 23.19 -96.14 -1.32
C PHE A 108 22.22 -96.62 -0.23
N ALA A 109 21.94 -95.79 0.77
CA ALA A 109 20.96 -96.12 1.80
C ALA A 109 19.54 -96.34 1.21
N ILE A 110 19.16 -95.55 0.20
CA ILE A 110 17.91 -95.74 -0.53
C ILE A 110 17.93 -97.06 -1.32
N ALA A 111 19.05 -97.39 -1.97
CA ALA A 111 19.20 -98.64 -2.70
C ALA A 111 19.11 -99.87 -1.78
N GLN A 112 19.76 -99.84 -0.61
CA GLN A 112 19.65 -100.91 0.39
C GLN A 112 18.22 -101.06 0.93
N LYS A 113 17.53 -99.95 1.22
CA LYS A 113 16.12 -100.00 1.64
C LYS A 113 15.22 -100.61 0.57
N LYS A 114 15.49 -100.36 -0.71
CA LYS A 114 14.75 -100.98 -1.83
C LYS A 114 15.03 -102.47 -1.97
N GLN A 115 16.23 -102.94 -1.59
CA GLN A 115 16.61 -104.34 -1.66
C GLN A 115 16.13 -105.18 -0.47
N LYS A 116 15.71 -104.55 0.64
CA LYS A 116 15.19 -105.27 1.81
C LYS A 116 13.71 -105.62 1.56
N PRO A 117 13.34 -106.89 1.33
CA PRO A 117 11.93 -107.25 1.18
C PRO A 117 11.21 -107.01 2.51
N ALA A 118 9.98 -106.46 2.44
CA ALA A 118 9.15 -106.26 3.62
C ALA A 118 8.89 -107.62 4.29
N THR A 119 9.47 -107.84 5.47
CA THR A 119 9.14 -109.01 6.29
C THR A 119 7.67 -108.90 6.72
N PRO A 120 6.84 -109.93 6.51
CA PRO A 120 5.46 -109.89 6.95
C PRO A 120 5.42 -109.81 8.48
N VAL A 121 4.80 -108.77 9.01
CA VAL A 121 4.53 -108.64 10.44
C VAL A 121 3.42 -109.63 10.78
N THR A 122 3.77 -110.77 11.38
CA THR A 122 2.80 -111.68 11.98
C THR A 122 2.25 -111.02 13.24
N ALA A 123 0.98 -110.61 13.20
CA ALA A 123 0.25 -110.11 14.35
C ALA A 123 -0.07 -111.27 15.32
N GLN A 124 0.20 -111.05 16.61
CA GLN A 124 -0.41 -111.74 17.74
C GLN A 124 -1.02 -110.68 18.67
#